data_AF-A0A7J7ITT1-F1
#
_entry.id   AF-A0A7J7ITT1-F1
#
_cell.length_a   1.000
_cell.length_b   1.000
_cell.length_c   1.000
_cell.angle_alpha   90.00
_cell.angle_beta   90.00
_cell.angle_gamma   90.00
#
_symmetry.space_group_name_H-M   'P 1'
#
loop_
_entity.id
_entity.type
_entity.pdbx_description
1 polymer ?
#
loop_
_entity_poly.entity_id
_entity_poly.type
_entity_poly.pdbx_seq_one_letter_code
_entity_poly.pdbx_strand_id
1 'polypeptide(L)'
;MVVVMDNSQFRRAGSIDATIVRAMTMVNHASTLLRQLDIYIVVVSIEIWNDYNKIPYFNHTEYPESINHPKLLATLNKYRQHKLNWNLPNDNIQLFSTLDFAGSTIGLASIEAICSQAYSGGITSDYIEDNPIRAATVMAHELGHNLGLGHSDNFEDEACQCEDPIDPEFTDCIMHSSSSGMH
;
A
#
# COMPACT_ATOMS: atom_id res chain seq x y z
N MET A 1 -11.22 6.45 -0.65
CA MET A 1 -10.12 5.64 -1.24
C MET A 1 -10.63 4.39 -1.92
N VAL A 2 -10.02 3.99 -3.03
CA VAL A 2 -10.24 2.69 -3.69
C VAL A 2 -9.14 1.72 -3.24
N VAL A 3 -9.52 0.49 -2.91
CA VAL A 3 -8.58 -0.57 -2.54
C VAL A 3 -8.63 -1.66 -3.60
N VAL A 4 -7.47 -2.07 -4.09
CA VAL A 4 -7.34 -3.14 -5.08
C VAL A 4 -6.68 -4.34 -4.43
N MET A 5 -7.38 -5.47 -4.43
CA MET A 5 -6.82 -6.78 -4.11
C MET A 5 -6.55 -7.49 -5.43
N ASP A 6 -5.27 -7.63 -5.78
CA ASP A 6 -4.90 -8.24 -7.05
C ASP A 6 -5.22 -9.75 -7.08
N ASN A 7 -4.98 -10.39 -8.23
CA ASN A 7 -5.29 -11.81 -8.40
C ASN A 7 -4.52 -12.72 -7.44
N SER A 8 -3.31 -12.31 -7.02
CA SER A 8 -2.51 -13.08 -6.08
C SER A 8 -3.11 -13.03 -4.66
N GLN A 9 -3.60 -11.86 -4.24
CA GLN A 9 -4.35 -11.70 -2.99
C GLN A 9 -5.65 -12.51 -3.00
N PHE A 10 -6.40 -12.46 -4.10
CA PHE A 10 -7.63 -13.27 -4.24
C PHE A 10 -7.35 -14.77 -4.14
N ARG A 11 -6.32 -15.26 -4.84
CA ARG A 11 -5.91 -16.67 -4.78
C ARG A 11 -5.49 -17.09 -3.38
N ARG A 12 -4.78 -16.22 -2.66
CA ARG A 12 -4.37 -16.45 -1.27
C ARG A 12 -5.58 -16.56 -0.34
N ALA A 13 -6.52 -15.62 -0.44
CA ALA A 13 -7.72 -15.63 0.40
C ALA A 13 -8.72 -16.75 0.03
N GLY A 14 -8.70 -17.21 -1.23
CA GLY A 14 -9.48 -18.35 -1.72
C GLY A 14 -10.95 -18.06 -2.07
N SER A 15 -11.47 -16.89 -1.70
CA SER A 15 -12.83 -16.46 -2.05
C SER A 15 -12.98 -14.94 -2.05
N ILE A 16 -14.05 -14.44 -2.67
CA ILE A 16 -14.38 -13.01 -2.68
C ILE A 16 -14.59 -12.51 -1.25
N ASP A 17 -15.39 -13.21 -0.44
CA ASP A 17 -15.71 -12.81 0.93
C ASP A 17 -14.45 -12.75 1.82
N ALA A 18 -13.59 -13.78 1.73
CA ALA A 18 -12.32 -13.77 2.47
C ALA A 18 -11.39 -12.63 2.02
N THR A 19 -11.41 -12.28 0.73
CA THR A 19 -10.62 -11.17 0.18
C THR A 19 -11.13 -9.82 0.69
N ILE A 20 -12.46 -9.63 0.77
CA ILE A 20 -13.08 -8.42 1.34
C ILE A 20 -12.71 -8.28 2.81
N VAL A 21 -12.84 -9.36 3.59
CA VAL A 21 -12.46 -9.36 5.01
C VAL A 21 -10.99 -8.98 5.18
N ARG A 22 -10.09 -9.58 4.38
CA ARG A 22 -8.66 -9.25 4.41
C ARG A 22 -8.39 -7.78 4.09
N ALA A 23 -8.99 -7.25 3.01
CA ALA A 23 -8.85 -5.85 2.61
C ALA A 23 -9.33 -4.90 3.71
N MET A 24 -10.49 -5.16 4.30
CA MET A 24 -11.03 -4.34 5.38
C MET A 24 -10.19 -4.42 6.65
N THR A 25 -9.62 -5.59 6.98
CA THR A 25 -8.66 -5.73 8.10
C THR A 25 -7.46 -4.83 7.89
N MET A 26 -6.82 -4.88 6.71
CA MET A 26 -5.66 -4.05 6.38
C MET A 26 -6.01 -2.56 6.49
N VAL A 27 -7.12 -2.15 5.85
CA VAL A 27 -7.54 -0.75 5.83
C VAL A 27 -7.90 -0.23 7.23
N ASN A 28 -8.64 -1.00 8.03
CA ASN A 28 -9.05 -0.59 9.37
C ASN A 28 -7.83 -0.43 10.30
N HIS A 29 -6.83 -1.30 10.15
CA HIS A 29 -5.60 -1.18 10.90
C HIS A 29 -4.80 0.07 10.47
N ALA A 30 -4.59 0.28 9.17
CA ALA A 30 -3.95 1.48 8.64
C ALA A 30 -4.68 2.77 9.07
N SER A 31 -6.01 2.75 9.08
CA SER A 31 -6.84 3.87 9.55
C SER A 31 -6.59 4.16 11.03
N THR A 32 -6.41 3.12 11.85
CA THR A 32 -6.09 3.28 13.28
C THR A 32 -4.75 3.94 13.48
N LEU A 33 -3.73 3.54 12.71
CA LEU A 33 -2.39 4.12 12.75
C LEU A 33 -2.38 5.61 12.36
N LEU A 34 -3.22 6.02 11.42
CA LEU A 34 -3.28 7.40 10.92
C LEU A 34 -4.17 8.34 11.76
N ARG A 35 -4.91 7.82 12.75
CA ARG A 35 -5.78 8.65 13.62
C ARG A 35 -5.00 9.70 14.41
N GLN A 36 -3.74 9.44 14.76
CA GLN A 36 -2.89 10.41 15.45
C GLN A 36 -2.64 11.68 14.63
N LEU A 37 -2.85 11.62 13.31
CA LEU A 37 -2.76 12.74 12.38
C LEU A 37 -4.15 13.30 11.98
N ASP A 38 -5.21 12.89 12.69
CA ASP A 38 -6.62 13.20 12.39
C ASP A 38 -7.06 12.81 10.96
N ILE A 39 -6.46 11.75 10.43
CA ILE A 39 -6.77 11.20 9.12
C ILE A 39 -7.60 9.93 9.28
N TYR A 40 -8.73 9.88 8.55
CA TYR A 40 -9.62 8.74 8.52
C TYR A 40 -9.70 8.17 7.12
N ILE A 41 -9.44 6.87 7.00
CA ILE A 41 -9.63 6.18 5.73
C ILE A 41 -11.11 5.78 5.58
N VAL A 42 -11.73 6.25 4.50
CA VAL A 42 -13.04 5.78 4.04
C VAL A 42 -12.88 5.01 2.72
N VAL A 43 -13.28 3.74 2.71
CA VAL A 43 -13.28 2.90 1.51
C VAL A 43 -14.53 3.20 0.69
N VAL A 44 -14.34 3.63 -0.56
CA VAL A 44 -15.45 3.87 -1.50
C VAL A 44 -15.66 2.69 -2.45
N SER A 45 -14.65 1.86 -2.65
CA SER A 45 -14.72 0.64 -3.44
C SER A 45 -13.57 -0.31 -3.08
N ILE A 46 -13.86 -1.61 -3.14
CA ILE A 46 -12.87 -2.68 -3.12
C ILE A 46 -12.95 -3.37 -4.48
N GLU A 47 -11.90 -3.26 -5.27
CA GLU A 47 -11.76 -4.04 -6.50
C GLU A 47 -11.00 -5.32 -6.24
N ILE A 48 -11.59 -6.44 -6.63
CA ILE A 48 -10.96 -7.76 -6.52
C ILE A 48 -10.74 -8.28 -7.92
N TRP A 49 -9.47 -8.49 -8.29
CA TRP A 49 -9.10 -8.99 -9.60
C TRP A 49 -9.09 -10.52 -9.60
N ASN A 50 -10.27 -11.13 -9.45
CA ASN A 50 -10.43 -12.57 -9.24
C ASN A 50 -10.18 -13.45 -10.48
N ASP A 51 -10.29 -12.89 -11.68
CA ASP A 51 -10.01 -13.56 -12.95
C ASP A 51 -8.54 -13.36 -13.40
N TYR A 52 -8.09 -12.12 -13.48
CA TYR A 52 -6.71 -11.73 -13.84
C TYR A 52 -6.43 -10.28 -13.43
N ASN A 53 -5.14 -9.95 -13.27
CA ASN A 53 -4.70 -8.58 -12.97
C ASN A 53 -5.08 -7.61 -14.09
N LYS A 54 -5.80 -6.52 -13.78
CA LYS A 54 -6.29 -5.56 -14.79
C LYS A 54 -5.21 -4.60 -15.30
N ILE A 55 -4.04 -4.61 -14.65
CA ILE A 55 -2.84 -3.91 -15.11
C ILE A 55 -1.68 -4.89 -15.29
N PRO A 56 -0.76 -4.64 -16.23
CA PRO A 56 0.42 -5.47 -16.41
C PRO A 56 1.43 -5.29 -15.26
N TYR A 57 1.92 -6.41 -14.74
CA TYR A 57 2.99 -6.47 -13.73
C TYR A 57 4.37 -6.69 -14.38
N PHE A 58 4.36 -7.30 -15.55
CA PHE A 58 5.54 -7.69 -16.31
C PHE A 58 5.51 -7.07 -17.70
N ASN A 59 6.68 -6.92 -18.32
CA ASN A 59 6.73 -6.73 -19.77
C ASN A 59 6.44 -8.07 -20.45
N HIS A 60 5.82 -8.04 -21.63
CA HIS A 60 5.45 -9.24 -22.41
C HIS A 60 6.65 -10.15 -22.79
N THR A 61 7.88 -9.78 -22.42
CA THR A 61 9.11 -10.41 -22.87
C THR A 61 9.84 -11.24 -21.81
N GLU A 62 9.44 -11.20 -20.53
CA GLU A 62 10.07 -12.00 -19.47
C GLU A 62 9.15 -12.06 -18.25
N TYR A 63 9.08 -13.22 -17.58
CA TYR A 63 8.57 -13.33 -16.21
C TYR A 63 9.77 -13.13 -15.27
N PRO A 64 10.09 -11.89 -14.84
CA PRO A 64 11.16 -11.68 -13.87
C PRO A 64 10.82 -12.35 -12.54
N GLU A 65 11.86 -12.72 -11.79
CA GLU A 65 11.75 -13.27 -10.44
C GLU A 65 11.05 -12.31 -9.47
N SER A 66 11.05 -11.01 -9.76
CA SER A 66 10.43 -9.95 -8.95
C SER A 66 9.78 -8.84 -9.80
N ILE A 67 8.85 -8.10 -9.20
CA ILE A 67 8.08 -7.03 -9.85
C ILE A 67 8.87 -5.73 -9.89
N ASN A 68 8.83 -5.06 -11.05
CA ASN A 68 9.27 -3.67 -11.18
C ASN A 68 8.24 -2.74 -10.52
N HIS A 69 8.39 -2.53 -9.21
CA HIS A 69 7.45 -1.76 -8.39
C HIS A 69 7.23 -0.31 -8.87
N PRO A 70 8.22 0.46 -9.38
CA PRO A 70 7.95 1.80 -9.91
C PRO A 70 7.05 1.79 -11.15
N LYS A 71 7.24 0.82 -12.03
CA LYS A 71 6.38 0.64 -13.21
C LYS A 71 4.97 0.21 -12.82
N LEU A 72 4.84 -0.67 -11.83
CA LEU A 72 3.53 -1.10 -11.32
C LEU A 72 2.74 0.10 -10.77
N LEU A 73 3.36 0.91 -9.91
CA LEU A 73 2.74 2.12 -9.35
C LEU A 73 2.32 3.10 -10.47
N ALA A 74 3.21 3.37 -11.43
CA ALA A 74 2.89 4.25 -12.56
C ALA A 74 1.70 3.72 -13.39
N THR A 75 1.57 2.41 -13.52
CA THR A 75 0.47 1.78 -14.26
C THR A 75 -0.84 1.78 -13.46
N LEU A 76 -0.78 1.57 -12.14
CA LEU A 76 -1.93 1.69 -11.23
C LEU A 76 -2.49 3.12 -11.25
N ASN A 77 -1.60 4.12 -11.20
CA ASN A 77 -1.97 5.52 -11.27
C ASN A 77 -2.71 5.87 -12.57
N LYS A 78 -2.21 5.36 -13.72
CA LYS A 78 -2.92 5.47 -15.01
C LYS A 78 -4.26 4.75 -15.01
N TYR A 79 -4.33 3.57 -14.39
CA TYR A 79 -5.58 2.81 -14.25
C TYR A 79 -6.63 3.62 -13.49
N ARG A 80 -6.29 4.17 -12.31
CA ARG A 80 -7.17 5.06 -11.54
C ARG A 80 -7.62 6.25 -12.36
N GLN A 81 -6.68 6.94 -13.02
CA GLN A 81 -6.97 8.14 -13.81
C GLN A 81 -7.97 7.88 -14.93
N HIS A 82 -7.80 6.79 -15.68
CA HIS A 82 -8.59 6.51 -16.87
C HIS A 82 -9.86 5.69 -16.64
N LYS A 83 -9.88 4.83 -15.62
CA LYS A 83 -11.00 3.90 -15.37
C LYS A 83 -11.91 4.36 -14.23
N LEU A 84 -11.35 4.97 -13.19
CA LEU A 84 -12.08 5.21 -11.95
C LEU A 84 -12.51 6.65 -11.78
N ASN A 85 -11.62 7.63 -11.97
CA ASN A 85 -11.87 9.01 -11.56
C ASN A 85 -13.14 9.65 -12.17
N TRP A 86 -13.62 9.17 -13.32
CA TRP A 86 -14.85 9.66 -13.95
C TRP A 86 -16.14 9.01 -13.40
N ASN A 87 -16.09 7.71 -13.09
CA ASN A 87 -17.27 6.92 -12.71
C ASN A 87 -17.36 6.67 -11.20
N LEU A 88 -16.24 6.80 -10.51
CA LEU A 88 -16.06 6.52 -9.10
C LEU A 88 -15.12 7.58 -8.51
N PRO A 89 -15.65 8.75 -8.12
CA PRO A 89 -14.86 9.79 -7.45
C PRO A 89 -14.13 9.22 -6.22
N ASN A 90 -12.82 9.46 -6.14
CA ASN A 90 -11.97 8.93 -5.08
C ASN A 90 -10.69 9.76 -4.94
N ASP A 91 -10.17 9.88 -3.71
CA ASP A 91 -8.99 10.71 -3.43
C ASP A 91 -7.67 9.98 -3.69
N ASN A 92 -7.66 8.64 -3.58
CA ASN A 92 -6.47 7.79 -3.57
C ASN A 92 -6.81 6.34 -3.97
N ILE A 93 -5.83 5.60 -4.51
CA ILE A 93 -5.90 4.15 -4.75
C ILE A 93 -4.74 3.41 -4.08
N GLN A 94 -5.03 2.29 -3.41
CA GLN A 94 -4.00 1.42 -2.82
C GLN A 94 -4.15 0.02 -3.39
N LEU A 95 -3.06 -0.60 -3.85
CA LEU A 95 -3.06 -1.97 -4.36
C LEU A 95 -2.24 -2.88 -3.45
N PHE A 96 -2.80 -4.03 -3.13
CA PHE A 96 -2.13 -5.11 -2.42
C PHE A 96 -1.80 -6.26 -3.35
N SER A 97 -0.57 -6.78 -3.23
CA SER A 97 -0.07 -7.93 -3.97
C SER A 97 0.65 -8.88 -3.03
N THR A 98 0.64 -10.17 -3.34
CA THR A 98 1.48 -11.18 -2.67
C THR A 98 2.75 -11.47 -3.45
N LEU A 99 3.03 -10.67 -4.49
CA LEU A 99 4.19 -10.85 -5.36
C LEU A 99 5.38 -10.07 -4.84
N ASP A 100 6.57 -10.65 -4.99
CA ASP A 100 7.82 -10.03 -4.56
C ASP A 100 8.15 -8.81 -5.41
N PHE A 101 8.55 -7.71 -4.79
CA PHE A 101 9.00 -6.50 -5.49
C PHE A 101 10.52 -6.50 -5.53
N ALA A 102 11.10 -6.04 -6.64
CA ALA A 102 12.55 -6.09 -6.82
C ALA A 102 13.31 -5.34 -5.70
N GLY A 103 14.36 -5.96 -5.17
CA GLY A 103 15.17 -5.40 -4.10
C GLY A 103 14.62 -5.72 -2.71
N SER A 104 14.69 -4.76 -1.79
CA SER A 104 14.14 -4.86 -0.43
C SER A 104 12.82 -4.11 -0.25
N THR A 105 12.23 -3.65 -1.36
CA THR A 105 11.03 -2.82 -1.37
C THR A 105 9.81 -3.66 -1.03
N ILE A 106 8.99 -3.24 -0.07
CA ILE A 106 7.70 -3.89 0.22
C ILE A 106 6.51 -2.95 -0.02
N GLY A 107 6.77 -1.69 -0.33
CA GLY A 107 5.77 -0.71 -0.68
C GLY A 107 6.35 0.40 -1.54
N LEU A 108 5.50 1.11 -2.28
CA LEU A 108 5.89 2.33 -2.99
C LEU A 108 4.68 3.23 -3.22
N ALA A 109 4.85 4.53 -2.95
CA ALA A 109 3.88 5.57 -3.24
C ALA A 109 4.51 6.80 -3.90
N SER A 110 3.67 7.60 -4.54
CA SER A 110 4.06 8.93 -5.00
C SER A 110 4.06 9.91 -3.83
N ILE A 111 5.11 10.71 -3.70
CA ILE A 111 5.27 11.68 -2.60
C ILE A 111 4.41 12.93 -2.87
N GLU A 112 3.80 13.51 -1.83
CA GLU A 112 3.00 14.75 -1.91
C GLU A 112 1.89 14.71 -2.97
N ALA A 113 1.32 13.52 -3.17
CA ALA A 113 0.43 13.23 -4.28
C ALA A 113 -1.02 12.99 -3.86
N ILE A 114 -1.39 13.16 -2.59
CA ILE A 114 -2.78 12.98 -2.14
C ILE A 114 -3.72 13.89 -2.97
N CYS A 115 -4.87 13.35 -3.39
CA CYS A 115 -5.84 14.02 -4.29
C CYS A 115 -5.35 14.32 -5.70
N SER A 116 -4.06 14.15 -6.03
CA SER A 116 -3.55 14.27 -7.40
C SER A 116 -4.29 13.30 -8.33
N GLN A 117 -4.87 13.82 -9.40
CA GLN A 117 -5.60 12.99 -10.36
C GLN A 117 -4.70 11.94 -11.03
N ALA A 118 -3.42 12.26 -11.20
CA ALA A 118 -2.46 11.44 -11.93
C ALA A 118 -1.56 10.58 -11.02
N TYR A 119 -1.34 10.97 -9.76
CA TYR A 119 -0.29 10.37 -8.93
C TYR A 119 -0.76 9.85 -7.57
N SER A 120 -2.03 10.05 -7.18
CA SER A 120 -2.51 9.63 -5.85
C SER A 120 -2.74 8.12 -5.76
N GLY A 121 -1.67 7.37 -5.59
CA GLY A 121 -1.73 5.95 -5.31
C GLY A 121 -0.49 5.40 -4.61
N GLY A 122 -0.65 4.17 -4.14
CA GLY A 122 0.40 3.36 -3.51
C GLY A 122 0.22 1.88 -3.82
N ILE A 123 1.31 1.14 -3.70
CA ILE A 123 1.36 -0.32 -3.84
C ILE A 123 2.02 -0.92 -2.60
N THR A 124 1.52 -2.08 -2.18
CA THR A 124 2.04 -2.83 -1.02
C THR A 124 2.16 -4.30 -1.37
N SER A 125 3.29 -4.90 -0.99
CA SER A 125 3.56 -6.33 -1.07
C SER A 125 3.59 -6.94 0.32
N ASP A 126 2.89 -8.06 0.49
CA ASP A 126 2.98 -8.94 1.67
C ASP A 126 3.57 -10.31 1.30
N TYR A 127 4.52 -10.32 0.35
CA TYR A 127 5.22 -11.52 -0.11
C TYR A 127 5.99 -12.22 1.01
N ILE A 128 6.68 -11.45 1.86
CA ILE A 128 7.60 -11.99 2.89
C ILE A 128 6.84 -12.80 3.95
N GLU A 129 5.65 -12.35 4.34
CA GLU A 129 4.84 -13.00 5.36
C GLU A 129 3.35 -12.76 5.11
N ASP A 130 2.53 -13.79 5.33
CA ASP A 130 1.08 -13.66 5.27
C ASP A 130 0.51 -12.97 6.52
N ASN A 131 0.85 -11.70 6.68
CA ASN A 131 0.42 -10.88 7.80
C ASN A 131 -0.29 -9.60 7.29
N PRO A 132 -1.63 -9.52 7.39
CA PRO A 132 -2.39 -8.36 6.95
C PRO A 132 -2.14 -7.11 7.82
N ILE A 133 -1.64 -7.26 9.05
CA ILE A 133 -1.32 -6.13 9.93
C ILE A 133 -0.03 -5.47 9.46
N ARG A 134 1.00 -6.26 9.17
CA ARG A 134 2.22 -5.78 8.52
C ARG A 134 1.95 -5.06 7.20
N ALA A 135 1.11 -5.63 6.35
CA ALA A 135 0.70 -4.99 5.09
C ALA A 135 -0.02 -3.65 5.33
N ALA A 136 -0.82 -3.55 6.41
CA ALA A 136 -1.47 -2.31 6.79
C ALA A 136 -0.49 -1.24 7.26
N THR A 137 0.56 -1.62 8.00
CA THR A 137 1.63 -0.70 8.42
C THR A 137 2.37 -0.13 7.21
N VAL A 138 2.68 -0.99 6.23
CA VAL A 138 3.26 -0.54 4.95
C VAL A 138 2.30 0.37 4.20
N MET A 139 1.02 0.02 4.09
CA MET A 139 0.01 0.90 3.48
C MET A 139 -0.05 2.27 4.17
N ALA A 140 0.03 2.32 5.50
CA ALA A 140 0.05 3.56 6.26
C ALA A 140 1.30 4.40 5.96
N HIS A 141 2.47 3.77 5.85
CA HIS A 141 3.71 4.40 5.40
C HIS A 141 3.56 5.00 3.99
N GLU A 142 3.08 4.21 3.03
CA GLU A 142 2.90 4.65 1.65
C GLU A 142 1.86 5.77 1.52
N LEU A 143 0.78 5.70 2.29
CA LEU A 143 -0.20 6.79 2.34
C LEU A 143 0.40 8.04 3.02
N GLY A 144 1.28 7.87 4.00
CA GLY A 144 2.10 8.94 4.58
C GLY A 144 2.91 9.69 3.52
N HIS A 145 3.57 8.97 2.61
CA HIS A 145 4.23 9.59 1.46
C HIS A 145 3.25 10.35 0.56
N ASN A 146 2.08 9.77 0.23
CA ASN A 146 1.07 10.50 -0.53
C ASN A 146 0.66 11.81 0.18
N LEU A 147 0.61 11.83 1.51
CA LEU A 147 0.29 13.00 2.35
C LEU A 147 1.47 13.99 2.49
N GLY A 148 2.66 13.65 1.99
CA GLY A 148 3.83 14.51 2.02
C GLY A 148 4.81 14.25 3.18
N LEU A 149 4.67 13.14 3.89
CA LEU A 149 5.62 12.75 4.93
C LEU A 149 6.89 12.18 4.30
N GLY A 150 8.04 12.69 4.74
CA GLY A 150 9.36 12.10 4.48
C GLY A 150 9.70 11.02 5.52
N HIS A 151 10.80 10.30 5.32
CA HIS A 151 11.24 9.33 6.32
C HIS A 151 11.77 10.00 7.59
N SER A 152 11.57 9.34 8.74
CA SER A 152 11.99 9.85 10.05
C SER A 152 13.50 9.81 10.28
N ASP A 153 14.23 8.95 9.57
CA ASP A 153 15.69 8.77 9.67
C ASP A 153 16.48 9.61 8.64
N ASN A 154 15.80 10.38 7.80
CA ASN A 154 16.43 11.27 6.81
C ASN A 154 16.89 12.61 7.41
N PHE A 155 16.65 12.87 8.70
CA PHE A 155 17.01 14.12 9.35
C PHE A 155 18.30 13.94 10.16
N GLU A 156 19.24 14.89 10.01
CA GLU A 156 20.40 15.02 10.90
C GLU A 156 20.01 15.39 12.35
N ASP A 157 18.71 15.63 12.59
CA ASP A 157 18.15 15.88 13.90
C ASP A 157 17.79 14.55 14.58
N GLU A 158 18.40 14.29 15.74
CA GLU A 158 18.02 13.25 16.71
C GLU A 158 16.58 13.38 17.26
N ALA A 159 15.74 14.23 16.64
CA ALA A 159 14.45 14.71 17.12
C ALA A 159 13.24 13.92 16.62
N CYS A 160 13.36 13.10 15.56
CA CYS A 160 12.27 12.26 15.08
C CYS A 160 12.18 10.97 15.90
N GLN A 161 11.51 11.06 17.05
CA GLN A 161 11.25 9.93 17.95
C GLN A 161 9.75 9.63 18.00
N CYS A 162 9.40 8.37 17.96
CA CYS A 162 8.09 7.87 18.38
C CYS A 162 8.25 7.29 19.79
N GLU A 163 7.17 7.31 20.59
CA GLU A 163 7.17 6.61 21.87
C GLU A 163 7.47 5.13 21.64
N ASP A 164 8.31 4.55 22.50
CA ASP A 164 8.60 3.11 22.48
C ASP A 164 7.28 2.34 22.45
N PRO A 165 7.05 1.49 21.43
CA PRO A 165 5.79 0.77 21.34
C PRO A 165 5.62 -0.12 22.56
N ILE A 166 4.40 -0.17 23.09
CA ILE A 166 4.03 -1.06 24.19
C ILE A 166 4.23 -2.54 23.75
N ASP A 167 4.19 -2.79 22.45
CA ASP A 167 4.41 -4.07 21.82
C ASP A 167 5.85 -4.15 21.24
N PRO A 168 6.70 -5.06 21.74
CA PRO A 168 8.09 -5.21 21.29
C PRO A 168 8.24 -5.65 19.83
N GLU A 169 7.17 -6.03 19.13
CA GLU A 169 7.20 -6.31 17.69
C GLU A 169 7.25 -5.04 16.82
N PHE A 170 6.79 -3.90 17.35
CA PHE A 170 6.92 -2.60 16.70
C PHE A 170 8.13 -1.89 17.29
N THR A 171 9.21 -1.73 16.53
CA THR A 171 10.44 -1.11 17.06
C THR A 171 10.73 0.27 16.48
N ASP A 172 10.07 0.62 15.36
CA ASP A 172 10.36 1.83 14.60
C ASP A 172 9.07 2.62 14.29
N CYS A 173 9.23 3.92 14.02
CA CYS A 173 8.12 4.77 13.61
C CYS A 173 7.61 4.35 12.22
N ILE A 174 6.31 4.56 11.96
CA ILE A 174 5.69 4.19 10.67
C ILE A 174 6.48 4.73 9.47
N MET A 175 7.01 5.96 9.55
CA MET A 175 7.76 6.60 8.48
C MET A 175 9.27 6.29 8.50
N HIS A 176 9.74 5.30 9.25
CA HIS A 176 11.15 4.89 9.19
C HIS A 176 11.45 4.25 7.81
N SER A 177 12.63 4.53 7.22
CA SER A 177 12.95 4.07 5.86
C SER A 177 13.09 2.54 5.74
N SER A 178 13.42 1.88 6.85
CA SER A 178 13.56 0.42 6.92
C SER A 178 12.25 -0.24 7.34
N SER A 179 11.95 -1.39 6.72
CA SER A 179 10.82 -2.24 7.10
C SER A 179 11.08 -3.14 8.30
N SER A 180 12.25 -3.05 8.93
CA SER A 180 12.68 -3.88 10.08
C SER A 180 11.78 -3.79 11.30
N GLY A 181 11.10 -2.66 11.51
CA GLY A 181 10.16 -2.45 12.61
C GLY A 181 8.68 -2.48 12.21
N MET A 182 8.37 -2.84 10.96
CA MET A 182 6.99 -2.95 10.45
C MET A 182 6.55 -4.41 10.52
N HIS A 183 6.17 -4.89 11.71
CA HIS A 183 5.63 -6.24 11.94
C HIS A 183 4.14 -6.23 12.26
#